data_AF-A0A6B3E8F9-F1
#
_entry.id   AF-A0A6B3E8F9-F1
#
_cell.length_a   1.000
_cell.length_b   1.000
_cell.length_c   1.000
_cell.angle_alpha   90.00
_cell.angle_beta   90.00
_cell.angle_gamma   90.00
#
_symmetry.space_group_name_H-M   'P 1'
#
loop_
_entity.id
_entity.type
_entity.pdbx_description
1 polymer ?
#
loop_
_entity_poly.entity_id
_entity_poly.type
_entity_poly.pdbx_seq_one_letter_code
_entity_poly.pdbx_strand_id
1 'polypeptide(L)'
;MTTPDPAASEPDPAAPESSPAAPEPSPEAPEPSPAAPDRIYRSPAGIAAGVFLLILGGWLGADAIVLGEDRTPWIAIAALLCVIPLVIAFTLRPAVYANTERLRVRNPFRTIVLPWKAVAALRSGYS
;
A
#
# COMPACT_ATOMS: atom_id res chain seq x y z
N MET A 1 -41.50 -43.93 64.21
CA MET A 1 -40.89 -42.74 63.58
C MET A 1 -42.02 -41.83 63.11
N THR A 2 -42.07 -40.62 63.67
CA THR A 2 -42.55 -39.34 63.09
C THR A 2 -43.92 -39.26 62.37
N THR A 3 -44.87 -38.61 63.06
CA THR A 3 -45.94 -37.70 62.58
C THR A 3 -45.34 -36.36 62.09
N PRO A 4 -46.06 -35.39 61.47
CA PRO A 4 -47.00 -35.36 60.32
C PRO A 4 -46.53 -34.35 59.22
N ASP A 5 -47.28 -34.15 58.12
CA ASP A 5 -47.83 -32.83 57.74
C ASP A 5 -48.79 -32.92 56.52
N PRO A 6 -49.89 -32.13 56.46
CA PRO A 6 -50.81 -32.03 55.33
C PRO A 6 -50.68 -30.71 54.54
N ALA A 7 -51.39 -30.69 53.40
CA ALA A 7 -51.89 -29.52 52.65
C ALA A 7 -51.04 -28.92 51.50
N ALA A 8 -51.69 -28.94 50.33
CA ALA A 8 -51.65 -28.02 49.17
C ALA A 8 -50.34 -27.93 48.37
N SER A 9 -50.34 -28.17 47.05
CA SER A 9 -51.05 -27.31 46.10
C SER A 9 -51.34 -28.00 44.75
N GLU A 10 -52.44 -27.54 44.19
CA GLU A 10 -53.10 -27.84 42.90
C GLU A 10 -52.27 -27.38 41.66
N PRO A 11 -52.76 -27.54 40.41
CA PRO A 11 -52.02 -28.19 39.33
C PRO A 11 -51.42 -27.23 38.30
N ASP A 12 -50.55 -27.82 37.49
CA ASP A 12 -49.95 -27.37 36.24
C ASP A 12 -50.88 -26.51 35.35
N PRO A 13 -50.38 -25.37 34.86
CA PRO A 13 -50.80 -24.89 33.56
C PRO A 13 -49.60 -24.78 32.62
N ALA A 14 -49.68 -25.60 31.57
CA ALA A 14 -49.21 -25.26 30.23
C ALA A 14 -47.69 -25.14 30.04
N ALA A 15 -47.02 -26.28 29.96
CA ALA A 15 -46.04 -26.46 28.90
C ALA A 15 -46.80 -26.60 27.58
N PRO A 16 -46.61 -25.67 26.63
CA PRO A 16 -46.24 -26.19 25.32
C PRO A 16 -45.16 -25.33 24.64
N GLU A 17 -44.37 -26.05 23.84
CA GLU A 17 -43.64 -25.55 22.66
C GLU A 17 -42.28 -24.87 22.89
N SER A 18 -41.26 -25.73 22.97
CA SER A 18 -39.95 -25.43 22.43
C SER A 18 -40.08 -25.02 20.96
N SER A 19 -40.08 -23.71 20.69
CA SER A 19 -39.99 -23.15 19.33
C SER A 19 -38.53 -22.74 19.03
N PRO A 20 -38.10 -22.86 17.76
CA PRO A 20 -36.74 -23.23 17.39
C PRO A 20 -35.75 -22.08 17.53
N ALA A 21 -34.52 -22.44 17.92
CA ALA A 21 -33.37 -21.55 17.90
C ALA A 21 -33.27 -20.83 16.55
N ALA A 22 -33.40 -19.51 16.58
CA ALA A 22 -33.11 -18.64 15.46
C ALA A 22 -31.66 -18.86 15.00
N PRO A 23 -31.35 -18.71 13.70
CA PRO A 23 -30.00 -18.96 13.19
C PRO A 23 -29.03 -17.97 13.84
N GLU A 24 -27.96 -18.49 14.45
CA GLU A 24 -26.86 -17.65 14.95
C GLU A 24 -26.36 -16.75 13.81
N PRO A 25 -26.18 -15.44 14.05
CA PRO A 25 -25.58 -14.57 13.06
C PRO A 25 -24.15 -15.08 12.79
N SER A 26 -23.89 -15.43 11.53
CA SER A 26 -22.54 -15.80 11.08
C SER A 26 -21.55 -14.71 11.51
N PRO A 27 -20.34 -15.06 11.99
CA PRO A 27 -19.32 -14.05 12.28
C PRO A 27 -18.99 -13.35 10.97
N GLU A 28 -19.45 -12.11 10.87
CA GLU A 28 -19.13 -11.18 9.80
C GLU A 28 -17.61 -11.20 9.62
N ALA A 29 -17.17 -11.50 8.40
CA ALA A 29 -15.75 -11.57 8.07
C ALA A 29 -15.06 -10.30 8.59
N PRO A 30 -13.86 -10.39 9.21
CA PRO A 30 -13.23 -9.22 9.81
C PRO A 30 -13.12 -8.13 8.76
N GLU A 31 -13.83 -7.02 8.98
CA GLU A 31 -13.69 -5.85 8.14
C GLU A 31 -12.20 -5.49 8.07
N PRO A 32 -11.66 -5.15 6.90
CA PRO A 32 -10.26 -4.83 6.77
C PRO A 32 -9.96 -3.64 7.68
N SER A 33 -9.26 -3.91 8.79
CA SER A 33 -8.80 -2.91 9.74
C SER A 33 -8.22 -1.73 8.96
N PRO A 34 -8.55 -0.47 9.32
CA PRO A 34 -8.08 0.71 8.60
C PRO A 34 -6.56 0.60 8.47
N ALA A 35 -6.11 0.39 7.24
CA ALA A 35 -4.73 0.06 6.95
C ALA A 35 -3.86 1.13 7.62
N ALA A 36 -3.00 0.69 8.56
CA ALA A 36 -2.14 1.61 9.30
C ALA A 36 -1.40 2.53 8.30
N PRO A 37 -1.11 3.79 8.63
CA PRO A 37 -0.59 4.73 7.65
C PRO A 37 0.68 4.20 6.96
N ASP A 38 0.65 4.08 5.63
CA ASP A 38 1.80 3.65 4.83
C ASP A 38 2.95 4.66 5.04
N ARG A 39 4.04 4.25 5.70
CA ARG A 39 5.26 5.06 5.78
C ARG A 39 5.93 5.09 4.42
N ILE A 40 6.13 6.29 3.90
CA ILE A 40 6.76 6.55 2.61
C ILE A 40 8.26 6.75 2.82
N TYR A 41 9.07 5.82 2.32
CA TYR A 41 10.51 5.96 2.26
C TYR A 41 10.91 6.39 0.84
N ARG A 42 11.51 7.59 0.75
CA ARG A 42 12.08 8.15 -0.46
C ARG A 42 13.51 8.57 -0.18
N SER A 43 14.40 8.41 -1.16
CA SER A 43 15.77 8.91 -1.04
C SER A 43 15.81 10.40 -1.42
N PRO A 44 16.07 11.33 -0.47
CA PRO A 44 16.21 12.74 -0.80
C PRO A 44 17.38 13.00 -1.76
N ALA A 45 18.45 12.22 -1.66
CA ALA A 45 19.58 12.28 -2.59
C ALA A 45 19.20 11.90 -4.02
N GLY A 46 18.31 10.91 -4.20
CA GLY A 46 17.78 10.54 -5.51
C GLY A 46 16.99 11.68 -6.16
N ILE A 47 16.16 12.37 -5.37
CA ILE A 47 15.41 13.55 -5.83
C ILE A 47 16.35 14.68 -6.22
N ALA A 48 17.31 15.01 -5.35
CA ALA A 48 18.30 16.05 -5.64
C ALA A 48 19.11 15.76 -6.91
N ALA A 49 19.57 14.51 -7.09
CA ALA A 49 20.30 14.09 -8.27
C ALA A 49 19.46 14.21 -9.56
N GLY A 50 18.18 13.82 -9.52
CA GLY A 50 17.32 13.96 -10.70
C GLY A 50 16.98 15.41 -11.03
N VAL A 51 16.73 16.26 -10.02
CA VAL A 51 16.57 17.71 -10.23
C VAL A 51 17.83 18.32 -10.85
N PHE A 52 19.00 17.94 -10.33
CA PHE A 52 20.28 18.37 -10.89
C PHE A 52 20.45 17.94 -12.36
N LEU A 53 20.12 16.69 -12.70
CA LEU A 53 20.14 16.19 -14.08
C LEU A 53 19.19 16.96 -15.01
N LEU A 54 18.00 17.34 -14.54
CA LEU A 54 17.06 18.13 -15.33
C LEU A 54 17.59 19.55 -15.57
N ILE A 55 18.17 20.19 -14.55
CA ILE A 55 18.78 21.52 -14.68
C ILE A 55 19.93 21.45 -15.68
N LEU A 56 20.84 20.48 -15.52
CA LEU A 56 22.01 20.32 -16.37
C LEU A 56 21.59 20.00 -17.80
N GLY A 57 20.67 19.05 -18.00
CA GLY A 57 20.15 18.70 -19.32
C GLY A 57 19.44 19.87 -19.99
N GLY A 58 18.62 20.61 -19.23
CA GLY A 58 17.95 21.82 -19.72
C GLY A 58 18.94 22.91 -20.12
N TRP A 59 20.00 23.12 -19.35
CA TRP A 59 21.09 24.05 -19.70
C TRP A 59 21.75 23.62 -21.01
N LEU A 60 22.29 22.39 -21.07
CA LEU A 60 22.99 21.89 -22.25
C LEU A 60 22.09 21.88 -23.49
N GLY A 61 20.81 21.55 -23.32
CA GLY A 61 19.83 21.58 -24.39
C GLY A 61 19.53 23.00 -24.86
N ALA A 62 19.37 23.96 -23.95
CA ALA A 62 19.16 25.36 -24.30
C ALA A 62 20.38 25.94 -25.03
N ASP A 63 21.58 25.64 -24.55
CA ASP A 63 22.85 26.01 -25.20
C ASP A 63 22.91 25.48 -26.65
N ALA A 64 22.65 24.17 -26.82
CA ALA A 64 22.62 23.52 -28.13
C ALA A 64 21.49 24.01 -29.05
N ILE A 65 20.41 24.57 -28.50
CA ILE A 65 19.32 25.17 -29.28
C ILE A 65 19.68 26.59 -29.74
N VAL A 66 20.35 27.38 -28.89
CA VAL A 66 20.68 28.79 -29.16
C VAL A 66 21.93 28.93 -30.02
N LEU A 67 22.95 28.12 -29.75
CA LEU A 67 24.27 28.19 -30.42
C LEU A 67 24.45 27.11 -31.49
N GLY A 68 23.55 26.13 -31.57
CA GLY A 68 23.70 24.99 -32.46
C GLY A 68 23.40 25.31 -33.92
N GLU A 69 24.27 24.86 -34.81
CA GLU A 69 24.12 24.98 -36.26
C GLU A 69 23.45 23.72 -36.86
N ASP A 70 22.84 23.90 -38.03
CA ASP A 70 22.20 22.87 -38.85
C ASP A 70 21.16 21.99 -38.11
N ARG A 71 21.59 20.80 -37.67
CA ARG A 71 20.75 19.72 -37.13
C ARG A 71 20.79 19.66 -35.61
N THR A 72 21.78 20.28 -34.99
CA THR A 72 22.03 20.27 -33.54
C THR A 72 20.81 20.67 -32.69
N PRO A 73 20.11 21.79 -32.98
CA PRO A 73 18.93 22.17 -32.20
C PRO A 73 17.81 21.12 -32.24
N TRP A 74 17.58 20.49 -33.40
CA TRP A 74 16.55 19.45 -33.54
C TRP A 74 16.90 18.18 -32.76
N ILE A 75 18.17 17.79 -32.76
CA ILE A 75 18.65 16.65 -31.96
C ILE A 75 18.55 16.96 -30.47
N ALA A 76 18.91 18.18 -30.05
CA ALA A 76 18.81 18.61 -28.66
C ALA A 76 17.37 18.55 -28.15
N ILE A 77 16.40 19.02 -28.94
CA ILE A 77 14.97 18.92 -28.61
C ILE A 77 14.53 17.45 -28.50
N ALA A 78 14.90 16.60 -29.46
CA ALA A 78 14.55 15.18 -29.41
C ALA A 78 15.16 14.48 -28.17
N ALA A 79 16.40 14.81 -27.84
CA ALA A 79 17.07 14.28 -26.65
C ALA A 79 16.38 14.74 -25.37
N LEU A 80 16.07 16.04 -25.22
CA LEU A 80 15.35 16.58 -24.08
C LEU A 80 13.98 15.91 -23.90
N LEU A 81 13.25 15.72 -25.00
CA LEU A 81 11.94 15.08 -24.99
C LEU A 81 12.00 13.63 -24.47
N CYS A 82 13.10 12.91 -24.71
CA CYS A 82 13.32 11.56 -24.20
C CYS A 82 13.87 11.54 -22.77
N VAL A 83 14.82 12.43 -22.45
CA VAL A 83 15.55 12.42 -21.16
C VAL A 83 14.68 12.93 -20.02
N ILE A 84 13.92 14.01 -20.22
CA ILE A 84 13.07 14.60 -19.18
C ILE A 84 12.08 13.58 -18.59
N PRO A 85 11.23 12.88 -19.37
CA PRO A 85 10.30 11.91 -18.82
C PRO A 85 11.01 10.72 -18.19
N LEU A 86 12.19 10.33 -18.70
CA LEU A 86 12.99 9.25 -18.13
C LEU A 86 13.51 9.63 -16.74
N VAL A 87 14.13 10.80 -16.60
CA VAL A 87 14.59 11.31 -15.30
C VAL A 87 13.41 11.41 -14.33
N ILE A 88 12.28 11.97 -14.75
CA ILE A 88 11.06 12.03 -13.92
C ILE A 88 10.61 10.64 -13.47
N ALA A 89 10.55 9.66 -14.38
CA ALA A 89 10.12 8.31 -14.07
C ALA A 89 11.06 7.60 -13.08
N PHE A 90 12.36 7.83 -13.18
CA PHE A 90 13.36 7.22 -12.30
C PHE A 90 13.61 7.99 -11.01
N THR A 91 13.25 9.27 -10.94
CA THR A 91 13.51 10.11 -9.75
C THR A 91 12.27 10.27 -8.87
N LEU A 92 11.10 10.51 -9.45
CA LEU A 92 9.90 10.87 -8.69
C LEU A 92 8.98 9.69 -8.39
N ARG A 93 9.10 8.60 -9.16
CA ARG A 93 8.26 7.40 -9.04
C ARG A 93 8.76 6.30 -8.10
N PRO A 94 10.07 6.15 -7.78
CA PRO A 94 10.51 5.19 -6.78
C PRO A 94 9.96 5.58 -5.41
N ALA A 95 8.99 4.81 -4.93
CA ALA A 95 8.46 4.98 -3.58
C ALA A 95 8.28 3.62 -2.96
N VAL A 96 8.92 3.43 -1.81
CA VAL A 96 8.73 2.26 -0.96
C VAL A 96 7.73 2.66 0.12
N TYR A 97 6.58 2.01 0.09
CA TYR A 97 5.53 2.16 1.10
C TYR A 97 5.63 0.96 2.04
N ALA A 98 5.90 1.21 3.31
CA ALA A 98 5.91 0.16 4.32
C ALA A 98 4.76 0.40 5.30
N ASN A 99 3.97 -0.64 5.53
CA ASN A 99 2.85 -0.67 6.46
C ASN A 99 3.07 -1.82 7.46
N THR A 100 2.34 -1.85 8.56
CA THR A 100 2.30 -2.96 9.51
C THR A 100 1.88 -4.29 8.87
N GLU A 101 1.14 -4.27 7.75
CA GLU A 101 0.65 -5.49 7.08
C GLU A 101 1.43 -5.91 5.82
N ARG A 102 2.05 -4.96 5.13
CA ARG A 102 2.67 -5.19 3.81
C ARG A 102 3.78 -4.20 3.49
N LEU A 103 4.71 -4.63 2.63
CA LEU A 103 5.67 -3.79 1.93
C LEU A 103 5.22 -3.62 0.47
N ARG A 104 5.13 -2.38 -0.02
CA ARG A 104 4.84 -2.08 -1.42
C ARG A 104 5.97 -1.27 -2.03
N VAL A 105 6.67 -1.85 -2.99
CA VAL A 105 7.72 -1.18 -3.77
C VAL A 105 7.14 -0.75 -5.10
N ARG A 106 7.12 0.55 -5.39
CA ARG A 106 6.79 1.07 -6.72
C ARG A 106 8.07 1.41 -7.47
N ASN A 107 8.38 0.65 -8.51
CA ASN A 107 9.36 0.97 -9.55
C ASN A 107 8.62 1.58 -10.75
N PRO A 108 9.19 2.52 -11.54
CA PRO A 108 8.61 3.06 -12.77
C PRO A 108 7.88 2.04 -13.66
N PHE A 109 8.43 0.84 -13.81
CA PHE A 109 7.88 -0.22 -14.66
C PHE A 109 7.14 -1.33 -13.91
N ARG A 110 7.18 -1.35 -12.57
CA ARG A 110 6.61 -2.46 -11.80
C ARG A 110 6.20 -2.05 -10.39
N THR A 111 5.01 -2.42 -9.98
CA THR A 111 4.62 -2.38 -8.56
C THR A 111 4.66 -3.78 -7.98
N ILE A 112 5.37 -3.95 -6.87
CA ILE A 112 5.43 -5.21 -6.12
C ILE A 112 4.76 -4.97 -4.76
N VAL A 113 3.84 -5.87 -4.38
CA VAL A 113 3.21 -5.89 -3.06
C VAL A 113 3.60 -7.19 -2.38
N LEU A 114 4.16 -7.06 -1.18
CA LEU A 114 4.69 -8.17 -0.39
C LEU A 114 4.05 -8.13 1.00
N PRO A 115 2.99 -8.92 1.26
CA PRO A 115 2.41 -9.04 2.59
C PRO A 115 3.43 -9.66 3.54
N TRP A 116 3.60 -9.12 4.76
CA TRP A 116 4.61 -9.66 5.69
C TRP A 116 4.37 -11.14 6.03
N LYS A 117 3.10 -11.56 6.08
CA LYS A 117 2.69 -12.95 6.28
C LYS A 117 3.23 -13.93 5.23
N ALA A 118 3.57 -13.44 4.04
CA ALA A 118 4.09 -14.24 2.93
C ALA A 118 5.62 -14.18 2.80
N VAL A 119 6.32 -13.44 3.67
CA VAL A 119 7.78 -13.30 3.63
C VAL A 119 8.43 -14.45 4.39
N ALA A 120 9.08 -15.37 3.67
CA ALA A 120 9.75 -16.53 4.29
C ALA A 120 11.09 -16.18 4.96
N ALA A 121 11.85 -15.24 4.39
CA ALA A 121 13.13 -14.79 4.95
C ALA A 121 13.49 -13.40 4.43
N LEU A 122 14.16 -12.58 5.26
CA LEU A 122 14.70 -11.27 4.90
C LEU A 122 16.23 -11.31 4.95
N ARG A 123 16.88 -10.82 3.89
CA ARG A 123 18.33 -10.61 3.87
C ARG A 123 18.63 -9.19 3.40
N SER A 124 19.29 -8.42 4.25
CA SER A 124 19.83 -7.10 3.91
C SER A 124 21.33 -7.20 3.66
N GLY A 125 21.83 -6.43 2.69
CA GLY A 125 23.25 -6.29 2.40
C GLY A 125 23.51 -4.86 1.94
N TYR A 126 24.60 -4.28 2.44
CA TYR A 126 25.16 -3.03 1.90
C TYR A 126 26.24 -3.41 0.88
N SER A 127 26.21 -2.78 -0.29
CA SER A 127 27.28 -2.83 -1.27
C SER A 127 28.15 -1.59 -1.16
#